data_AF-A0A157SN47-F1
#
_entry.id   AF-A0A157SN47-F1
#
_cell.length_a   1.000
_cell.length_b   1.000
_cell.length_c   1.000
_cell.angle_alpha   90.00
_cell.angle_beta   90.00
_cell.angle_gamma   90.00
#
_symmetry.space_group_name_H-M   'P 1'
#
loop_
_entity.id
_entity.type
_entity.pdbx_description
1 polymer ?
#
loop_
_entity_poly.entity_id
_entity_poly.type
_entity_poly.pdbx_seq_one_letter_code
_entity_poly.pdbx_strand_id
1 'polypeptide(L)'
;MSKTELAPVPKRRSYPKALKAQIVAECRQPGISIAGVALSHGVNANLVHKWIRQAERQIGLVSTFVPVALPAVSSAGRHIEIRLSRGPVQATVQWPVSEAGACVAWLREWLR
;
A
#
# COMPACT_ATOMS: atom_id res chain seq x y z
N MET A 1 41.94 3.44 39.80
CA MET A 1 40.82 3.73 38.89
C MET A 1 40.62 2.53 37.98
N SER A 2 39.77 1.59 38.39
CA SER A 2 39.58 0.30 37.73
C SER A 2 38.79 0.49 36.43
N LYS A 3 39.44 0.24 35.28
CA LYS A 3 38.81 0.27 33.97
C LYS A 3 37.91 -0.96 33.86
N THR A 4 36.59 -0.75 33.87
CA THR A 4 35.62 -1.80 33.56
C THR A 4 35.73 -2.09 32.07
N GLU A 5 36.45 -3.13 31.69
CA GLU A 5 36.43 -3.66 30.32
C GLU A 5 35.04 -4.24 30.04
N LEU A 6 34.31 -3.54 29.17
CA LEU A 6 33.04 -4.00 28.61
C LEU A 6 33.30 -5.26 27.78
N ALA A 7 32.78 -6.39 28.22
CA ALA A 7 32.86 -7.67 27.53
C ALA A 7 32.40 -7.55 26.05
N PRO A 8 33.00 -8.30 25.11
CA PRO A 8 32.67 -8.23 23.70
C PRO A 8 31.20 -8.57 23.46
N VAL A 9 30.52 -7.72 22.69
CA VAL A 9 29.10 -7.89 22.33
C VAL A 9 28.90 -9.26 21.66
N PRO A 10 28.01 -10.13 22.17
CA PRO A 10 27.82 -11.46 21.61
C PRO A 10 27.31 -11.38 20.16
N LYS A 11 28.10 -11.97 19.24
CA LYS A 11 27.77 -12.04 17.81
C LYS A 11 26.50 -12.88 17.63
N ARG A 12 25.41 -12.25 17.18
CA ARG A 12 24.12 -12.92 16.97
C ARG A 12 24.29 -14.04 15.92
N ARG A 13 23.89 -15.27 16.26
CA ARG A 13 23.80 -16.37 15.29
C ARG A 13 22.86 -15.97 14.15
N SER A 14 23.38 -15.98 12.92
CA SER A 14 22.58 -15.75 11.71
C SER A 14 22.26 -17.10 11.08
N TYR A 15 20.97 -17.37 10.85
CA TYR A 15 20.52 -18.57 10.17
C TYR A 15 20.36 -18.30 8.67
N PRO A 16 20.82 -19.20 7.79
CA PRO A 16 20.64 -19.09 6.34
C PRO A 16 19.16 -18.96 5.97
N LYS A 17 18.86 -18.18 4.92
CA LYS A 17 17.47 -17.95 4.46
C LYS A 17 16.78 -19.25 4.04
N ALA A 18 17.53 -20.18 3.42
CA ALA A 18 17.02 -21.49 2.99
C ALA A 18 16.53 -22.34 4.18
N LEU A 19 17.33 -22.44 5.25
CA LEU A 19 16.98 -23.20 6.44
C LEU A 19 15.76 -22.61 7.17
N LYS A 20 15.67 -21.27 7.24
CA LYS A 20 14.47 -20.60 7.79
C LYS A 20 13.21 -20.95 6.98
N ALA A 21 13.31 -20.93 5.65
CA ALA A 21 12.18 -21.23 4.77
C ALA A 21 11.74 -22.70 4.90
N GLN A 22 12.69 -23.64 5.00
CA GLN A 22 12.41 -25.05 5.22
C GLN A 22 11.67 -25.29 6.54
N ILE A 23 12.18 -24.75 7.65
CA ILE A 23 11.56 -24.89 8.98
C ILE A 23 10.15 -24.28 8.99
N VAL A 24 9.96 -23.11 8.37
CA VAL A 24 8.64 -22.47 8.27
C VAL A 24 7.68 -23.29 7.40
N ALA A 25 8.14 -23.90 6.31
CA ALA A 25 7.32 -24.75 5.46
C ALA A 25 6.88 -26.04 6.17
N GLU A 26 7.78 -26.67 6.92
CA GLU A 26 7.50 -27.86 7.72
C GLU A 26 6.47 -27.56 8.82
N CYS A 27 6.60 -26.41 9.50
CA CYS A 27 5.64 -25.95 10.52
C CYS A 27 4.25 -25.59 9.97
N ARG A 28 4.09 -25.40 8.65
CA ARG A 28 2.79 -25.09 8.03
C ARG A 28 1.94 -26.32 7.76
N GLN A 29 2.48 -27.52 7.91
CA GLN A 29 1.70 -28.74 7.75
C GLN A 29 0.72 -28.93 8.92
N PRO A 30 -0.54 -29.32 8.64
CA PRO A 30 -1.55 -29.50 9.68
C PRO A 30 -1.14 -30.60 10.66
N GLY A 31 -1.23 -30.32 11.96
CA GLY A 31 -0.90 -31.27 13.03
C GLY A 31 0.58 -31.33 13.44
N ILE A 32 1.46 -30.55 12.81
CA ILE A 32 2.88 -30.48 13.20
C ILE A 32 3.07 -29.54 14.39
N SER A 33 3.76 -30.02 15.43
CA SER A 33 4.16 -29.20 16.57
C SER A 33 5.38 -28.34 16.22
N ILE A 34 5.21 -27.02 16.31
CA ILE A 34 6.28 -26.06 16.05
C ILE A 34 7.48 -26.28 16.99
N ALA A 35 7.22 -26.65 18.25
CA ALA A 35 8.26 -26.96 19.21
C ALA A 35 9.04 -28.22 18.82
N GLY A 36 8.36 -29.24 18.29
CA GLY A 36 8.99 -30.46 17.79
C GLY A 36 9.92 -30.20 16.62
N VAL A 37 9.47 -29.43 15.63
CA VAL A 37 10.31 -29.02 14.49
C VAL A 37 11.50 -28.19 14.96
N ALA A 38 11.27 -27.25 15.87
CA ALA A 38 12.35 -26.44 16.44
C ALA A 38 13.44 -27.31 17.11
N LEU A 39 13.03 -28.33 17.88
CA LEU A 39 13.96 -29.27 18.52
C LEU A 39 14.73 -30.12 17.50
N SER A 40 14.07 -30.67 16.49
CA SER A 40 14.71 -31.46 15.42
C SER A 40 15.78 -30.69 14.66
N HIS A 41 15.55 -29.39 14.45
CA HIS A 41 16.50 -28.50 13.78
C HIS A 41 17.47 -27.79 14.73
N GLY A 42 17.39 -28.03 16.05
CA GLY A 42 18.23 -27.38 17.06
C GLY A 42 18.04 -25.86 17.17
N VAL A 43 16.85 -25.37 16.85
CA VAL A 43 16.47 -23.94 16.85
C VAL A 43 15.51 -23.65 18.01
N ASN A 44 15.55 -22.42 18.55
CA ASN A 44 14.59 -21.98 19.55
C ASN A 44 13.20 -21.77 18.90
N ALA A 45 12.14 -22.36 19.47
CA ALA A 45 10.76 -22.23 18.98
C ALA A 45 10.30 -20.76 18.83
N ASN A 46 10.80 -19.84 19.68
CA ASN A 46 10.50 -18.41 19.58
C ASN A 46 11.04 -17.78 18.28
N LEU A 47 12.17 -18.27 17.76
CA LEU A 47 12.69 -17.84 16.46
C LEU A 47 11.81 -18.33 15.33
N VAL A 48 11.33 -19.57 15.42
CA VAL A 48 10.41 -20.16 14.44
C VAL A 48 9.11 -19.36 14.38
N HIS A 49 8.52 -19.00 15.54
CA HIS A 49 7.33 -18.13 15.59
C HIS A 49 7.58 -16.74 14.97
N LYS A 50 8.78 -16.19 15.13
CA LYS A 50 9.15 -14.92 14.46
C LYS A 50 9.25 -15.10 12.95
N TRP A 51 9.84 -16.21 12.47
CA TRP A 51 9.98 -16.47 11.05
C TRP A 51 8.64 -16.77 10.37
N ILE A 52 7.73 -17.49 11.01
CA ILE A 52 6.36 -17.75 10.51
C ILE A 52 5.63 -16.41 10.30
N ARG A 53 5.59 -15.54 11.32
CA ARG A 53 4.97 -14.21 11.21
C ARG A 53 5.59 -13.35 10.11
N GLN A 54 6.92 -13.41 9.95
CA GLN A 54 7.60 -12.68 8.88
C GLN A 54 7.21 -13.21 7.49
N ALA A 55 7.08 -14.53 7.34
CA ALA A 55 6.65 -15.15 6.09
C ALA A 55 5.18 -14.84 5.76
N GLU A 56 4.28 -14.82 6.73
CA GLU A 56 2.88 -14.40 6.54
C GLU A 56 2.77 -12.94 6.10
N ARG A 57 3.58 -12.05 6.69
CA ARG A 57 3.61 -10.63 6.32
C ARG A 57 4.14 -10.40 4.90
N GLN A 58 5.04 -11.25 4.43
CA GLN A 58 5.50 -11.25 3.03
C GLN A 58 4.41 -11.77 2.07
N ILE A 59 3.59 -12.71 2.50
CA ILE A 59 2.44 -13.19 1.71
C ILE A 59 1.34 -12.13 1.65
N GLY A 60 1.16 -11.33 2.70
CA GLY A 60 0.24 -10.18 2.68
C GLY A 60 0.60 -9.09 1.67
N LEU A 61 1.87 -8.99 1.25
CA LEU A 61 2.31 -8.05 0.21
C LEU A 61 1.95 -8.51 -1.21
N VAL A 62 1.64 -9.79 -1.42
CA VAL A 62 1.15 -10.31 -2.71
C VAL A 62 -0.38 -10.39 -2.77
N SER A 63 -1.09 -9.76 -1.82
CA SER A 63 -2.53 -9.57 -1.93
C SER A 63 -2.83 -8.90 -3.27
N THR A 64 -3.42 -9.67 -4.17
CA THR A 64 -3.77 -9.22 -5.52
C THR A 64 -4.80 -8.12 -5.39
N PHE A 65 -4.40 -6.88 -5.65
CA PHE A 65 -5.32 -5.76 -5.76
C PHE A 65 -6.19 -6.02 -6.98
N VAL A 66 -7.44 -6.41 -6.76
CA VAL A 66 -8.43 -6.54 -7.84
C VAL A 66 -9.02 -5.14 -8.07
N PRO A 67 -8.85 -4.56 -9.27
CA PRO A 67 -9.47 -3.28 -9.57
C PRO A 67 -10.99 -3.47 -9.62
N VAL A 68 -11.70 -2.81 -8.70
CA VAL A 68 -13.16 -2.71 -8.74
C VAL A 68 -13.52 -1.54 -9.64
N ALA A 69 -14.14 -1.82 -10.78
CA ALA A 69 -14.68 -0.78 -11.65
C ALA A 69 -15.89 -0.14 -10.96
N LEU A 70 -15.78 1.14 -10.62
CA LEU A 70 -16.91 1.93 -10.14
C LEU A 70 -17.77 2.37 -11.34
N PRO A 71 -19.11 2.38 -11.21
CA PRO A 71 -19.97 2.88 -12.29
C PRO A 71 -19.63 4.34 -12.57
N ALA A 72 -19.43 4.67 -13.85
CA ALA A 72 -19.18 6.04 -14.27
C ALA A 72 -20.38 6.91 -13.87
N VAL A 73 -20.14 7.89 -12.99
CA VAL A 73 -21.15 8.89 -12.64
C VAL A 73 -21.38 9.74 -13.88
N SER A 74 -22.50 9.51 -14.58
CA SER A 74 -22.88 10.32 -15.73
C SER A 74 -23.07 11.77 -15.27
N SER A 75 -22.24 12.67 -15.78
CA SER A 75 -22.42 14.12 -15.67
C SER A 75 -23.41 14.66 -16.71
N ALA A 76 -24.06 13.78 -17.47
CA ALA A 76 -25.08 14.11 -18.45
C ALA A 76 -26.17 14.99 -17.79
N GLY A 77 -26.32 16.22 -18.30
CA GLY A 77 -27.29 17.21 -17.81
C GLY A 77 -26.73 18.27 -16.86
N ARG A 78 -25.50 18.12 -16.34
CA ARG A 78 -24.86 19.19 -15.56
C ARG A 78 -24.18 20.18 -16.48
N HIS A 79 -24.57 21.45 -16.38
CA HIS A 79 -24.01 22.54 -17.14
C HIS A 79 -23.45 23.63 -16.21
N ILE A 80 -22.40 24.29 -16.67
CA ILE A 80 -21.82 25.50 -16.12
C ILE A 80 -22.53 26.66 -16.82
N GLU A 81 -23.19 27.52 -16.08
CA GLU A 81 -23.82 28.74 -16.61
C GLU A 81 -22.96 29.95 -16.23
N ILE A 82 -22.54 30.72 -17.24
CA ILE A 82 -21.78 31.96 -17.05
C ILE A 82 -22.61 33.09 -17.63
N ARG A 83 -23.00 34.04 -16.77
CA ARG A 83 -23.70 35.26 -17.18
C ARG A 83 -22.71 36.40 -17.30
N LEU A 84 -22.70 37.04 -18.46
CA LEU A 84 -21.83 38.14 -18.79
C LEU A 84 -22.67 39.38 -19.05
N SER A 85 -22.32 40.50 -18.42
CA SER A 85 -22.98 41.78 -18.61
C SER A 85 -21.96 42.83 -19.04
N ARG A 86 -22.17 43.46 -20.19
CA ARG A 86 -21.37 44.60 -20.68
C ARG A 86 -22.30 45.74 -21.05
N GLY A 87 -22.47 46.70 -20.14
CA GLY A 87 -23.45 47.79 -20.30
C GLY A 87 -24.87 47.22 -20.41
N PRO A 88 -25.68 47.62 -21.42
CA PRO A 88 -27.04 47.11 -21.59
C PRO A 88 -27.11 45.68 -22.16
N VAL A 89 -25.99 45.10 -22.59
CA VAL A 89 -25.96 43.76 -23.20
C VAL A 89 -25.71 42.70 -22.13
N GLN A 90 -26.61 41.72 -22.05
CA GLN A 90 -26.42 40.51 -21.26
C GLN A 90 -26.33 39.29 -22.18
N ALA A 91 -25.35 38.43 -21.93
CA ALA A 91 -25.19 37.15 -22.60
C ALA A 91 -25.08 36.04 -21.56
N THR A 92 -25.70 34.88 -21.85
CA THR A 92 -25.60 33.69 -21.02
C THR A 92 -24.95 32.59 -21.82
N VAL A 93 -23.86 32.02 -21.29
CA VAL A 93 -23.12 30.92 -21.92
C VAL A 93 -23.33 29.67 -21.08
N GLN A 94 -23.69 28.57 -21.74
CA GLN A 94 -23.88 27.27 -21.10
C GLN A 94 -22.86 26.27 -21.64
N TRP A 95 -22.13 25.61 -20.74
CA TRP A 95 -21.11 24.60 -21.07
C TRP A 95 -21.38 23.30 -20.31
N PRO A 96 -21.27 22.11 -20.93
CA PRO A 96 -21.35 20.86 -20.17
C PRO A 96 -20.18 20.73 -19.19
N VAL A 97 -20.45 20.19 -17.99
CA VAL A 97 -19.42 20.00 -16.94
C VAL A 97 -18.31 19.04 -17.39
N SER A 98 -18.60 18.11 -18.32
CA SER A 98 -17.59 17.24 -18.94
C SER A 98 -16.50 18.01 -19.69
N GLU A 99 -16.79 19.23 -20.15
CA GLU A 99 -15.88 20.08 -20.92
C GLU A 99 -15.46 21.32 -20.14
N ALA A 100 -15.44 21.25 -18.80
CA ALA A 100 -15.06 22.36 -17.94
C ALA A 100 -13.68 22.96 -18.29
N GLY A 101 -12.74 22.15 -18.79
CA GLY A 101 -11.44 22.62 -19.25
C GLY A 101 -11.52 23.59 -20.45
N ALA A 102 -12.40 23.32 -21.41
CA ALA A 102 -12.64 24.19 -22.56
C ALA A 102 -13.28 25.52 -22.12
N CYS A 103 -14.22 25.47 -21.17
CA CYS A 103 -14.83 26.65 -20.57
C CYS A 103 -13.79 27.57 -19.90
N VAL A 104 -12.83 27.00 -19.14
CA VAL A 104 -11.76 27.78 -18.50
C VAL A 104 -10.81 28.37 -19.54
N ALA A 105 -10.45 27.62 -20.58
CA ALA A 105 -9.59 28.13 -21.64
C ALA A 105 -10.23 29.33 -22.36
N TRP A 106 -11.52 29.22 -22.67
CA TRP A 106 -12.29 30.31 -23.28
C TRP A 106 -12.36 31.55 -22.37
N LEU A 107 -12.69 31.37 -21.08
CA LEU A 107 -12.81 32.49 -20.13
C LEU A 107 -11.48 33.22 -19.92
N ARG A 108 -10.35 32.49 -19.93
CA ARG A 108 -9.02 33.08 -19.81
C ARG A 108 -8.63 33.94 -21.01
N GLU A 109 -9.02 33.52 -22.21
CA GLU A 109 -8.78 34.33 -23.42
C GLU A 109 -9.62 35.60 -23.40
N TRP A 110 -10.84 35.53 -22.87
CA TRP A 110 -11.76 36.67 -22.82
C TRP A 110 -11.41 37.73 -21.75
N LEU A 111 -10.70 37.32 -20.69
CA LEU A 111 -10.26 38.20 -19.60
C LEU A 111 -8.86 38.81 -19.81
N ARG A 112 -8.21 38.52 -20.94
CA ARG A 112 -6.97 39.18 -21.37
C ARG A 112 -7.29 40.49 -22.09
#